data_AF-A0A953EM35-F1
#
_entry.id   AF-A0A953EM35-F1
#
_cell.length_a   1.000
_cell.length_b   1.000
_cell.length_c   1.000
_cell.angle_alpha   90.00
_cell.angle_beta   90.00
_cell.angle_gamma   90.00
#
_symmetry.space_group_name_H-M   'P 1'
#
loop_
_entity.id
_entity.type
_entity.pdbx_description
1 polymer ?
#
loop_
_entity_poly.entity_id
_entity_poly.type
_entity_poly.pdbx_seq_one_letter_code
_entity_poly.pdbx_strand_id
1 'polypeptide(L)'
;MAEEKKINEQYRTMFVVWGGLLLSQFLFLVIGYTTKPDLLYVDVSKPVLGKEPIAIIVMAAIAISLIAVSFVVRNQMIAKAIGSKSVEKLQSAYVTGMAMADGVSLLGLGAAFVFDYQYFLVFVVLGALTIFLHRPKMSNIVAATFEDKI
;
A
#
# COMPACT_ATOMS: atom_id res chain seq x y z
N MET A 1 11.18 -32.02 -0.24
CA MET A 1 12.21 -31.24 -0.97
C MET A 1 11.66 -30.45 -2.15
N ALA A 2 11.04 -31.05 -3.17
CA ALA A 2 10.53 -30.29 -4.33
C ALA A 2 9.39 -29.31 -3.97
N GLU A 3 8.48 -29.72 -3.09
CA GLU A 3 7.34 -28.91 -2.64
C GLU A 3 7.76 -27.74 -1.74
N GLU A 4 8.68 -27.98 -0.81
CA GLU A 4 9.30 -26.96 0.03
C GLU A 4 10.05 -25.91 -0.81
N LYS A 5 10.77 -26.35 -1.85
CA LYS A 5 11.42 -25.44 -2.81
C LYS A 5 10.40 -24.55 -3.51
N LYS A 6 9.26 -25.11 -3.96
CA LYS A 6 8.18 -24.37 -4.61
C LYS A 6 7.54 -23.33 -3.68
N ILE A 7 7.28 -23.69 -2.42
CA ILE A 7 6.73 -22.76 -1.41
C ILE A 7 7.68 -21.58 -1.16
N ASN A 8 8.97 -21.86 -1.04
CA ASN A 8 9.99 -20.83 -0.86
C ASN A 8 10.08 -19.90 -2.08
N GLU A 9 9.97 -20.43 -3.30
CA GLU A 9 9.94 -19.63 -4.53
C GLU A 9 8.71 -18.71 -4.59
N GLN A 10 7.53 -19.22 -4.21
CA GLN A 10 6.30 -18.43 -4.15
C GLN A 10 6.39 -17.32 -3.10
N TYR A 11 6.92 -17.62 -1.90
CA TYR A 11 7.15 -16.62 -0.87
C TYR A 11 8.11 -15.53 -1.33
N ARG A 12 9.24 -15.90 -1.94
CA ARG A 12 10.22 -14.96 -2.47
C ARG A 12 9.60 -14.06 -3.53
N THR A 13 8.80 -14.62 -4.44
CA THR A 13 8.09 -13.84 -5.47
C THR A 13 7.19 -12.78 -4.84
N MET A 14 6.37 -13.17 -3.87
CA MET A 14 5.48 -12.23 -3.16
C MET A 14 6.27 -11.16 -2.41
N PHE A 15 7.39 -11.55 -1.79
CA PHE A 15 8.24 -10.63 -1.05
C PHE A 15 8.93 -9.61 -1.97
N VAL A 16 9.37 -10.04 -3.16
CA VAL A 16 9.92 -9.13 -4.18
C VAL A 16 8.86 -8.14 -4.66
N VAL A 17 7.64 -8.59 -4.94
CA VAL A 17 6.53 -7.70 -5.33
C VAL A 17 6.20 -6.70 -4.22
N TRP A 18 6.16 -7.16 -2.96
CA TRP A 18 5.98 -6.28 -1.80
C TRP A 18 7.09 -5.24 -1.69
N GLY A 19 8.36 -5.64 -1.85
CA GLY A 19 9.50 -4.73 -1.84
C GLY A 19 9.44 -3.71 -2.99
N GLY A 20 9.02 -4.13 -4.18
CA GLY A 20 8.84 -3.25 -5.33
C GLY A 20 7.77 -2.19 -5.12
N LEU A 21 6.62 -2.54 -4.54
CA LEU A 21 5.57 -1.58 -4.19
C LEU A 21 5.94 -0.71 -2.98
N LEU A 22 6.78 -1.19 -2.06
CA LEU A 22 7.32 -0.31 -1.03
C LEU A 22 8.33 0.68 -1.62
N LEU A 23 9.10 0.27 -2.63
CA LEU A 23 10.03 1.13 -3.36
C LEU A 23 9.31 2.19 -4.22
N SER A 24 8.09 1.92 -4.72
CA SER A 24 7.32 2.95 -5.45
C SER A 24 7.05 4.20 -4.59
N GLN A 25 6.98 4.04 -3.26
CA GLN A 25 6.83 5.17 -2.34
C GLN A 25 8.03 6.11 -2.40
N PHE A 26 9.24 5.56 -2.54
CA PHE A 26 10.43 6.35 -2.75
C PHE A 26 10.38 7.11 -4.08
N LEU A 27 9.84 6.50 -5.14
CA LEU A 27 9.64 7.20 -6.42
C LEU A 27 8.67 8.37 -6.28
N PHE A 28 7.60 8.24 -5.50
CA PHE A 28 6.69 9.35 -5.21
C PHE A 28 7.38 10.48 -4.45
N LEU A 29 8.27 10.16 -3.51
CA LEU A 29 9.11 11.17 -2.84
C LEU A 29 10.02 11.90 -3.83
N VAL A 30 10.69 11.17 -4.72
CA VAL A 30 11.54 11.75 -5.77
C VAL A 30 10.74 12.66 -6.69
N ILE A 31 9.54 12.24 -7.09
CA ILE A 31 8.63 13.06 -7.92
C ILE A 31 8.26 14.34 -7.18
N GLY A 32 7.79 14.25 -5.92
CA GLY A 32 7.45 15.43 -5.13
C GLY A 32 8.64 16.38 -4.97
N TYR A 33 9.83 15.85 -4.66
CA TYR A 33 11.07 16.62 -4.51
C TYR A 33 11.47 17.36 -5.78
N THR A 34 11.44 16.67 -6.94
CA THR A 34 11.92 17.24 -8.20
C THR A 34 10.95 18.23 -8.84
N THR A 35 9.66 18.12 -8.54
CA THR A 35 8.62 18.92 -9.21
C THR A 35 8.06 20.04 -8.34
N LYS A 36 8.01 19.86 -7.03
CA LYS A 36 7.48 20.82 -6.04
C LYS A 36 8.44 20.93 -4.84
N PRO A 37 9.73 21.27 -5.04
CA PRO A 37 10.73 21.31 -3.96
C PRO A 37 10.34 22.27 -2.83
N ASP A 38 9.66 23.38 -3.15
CA ASP A 38 9.21 24.37 -2.16
C ASP A 38 8.24 23.79 -1.12
N LEU A 39 7.48 22.75 -1.47
CA LEU A 39 6.54 22.10 -0.55
C LEU A 39 7.24 21.22 0.50
N LEU A 40 8.55 20.98 0.37
CA LEU A 40 9.34 20.26 1.39
C LEU A 40 9.71 21.15 2.57
N TYR A 41 9.62 22.47 2.40
CA TYR A 41 9.84 23.44 3.45
C TYR A 41 8.49 23.85 4.03
N VAL A 42 8.17 23.31 5.22
CA VAL A 42 6.91 23.59 5.89
C VAL A 42 6.90 25.01 6.42
N ASP A 43 5.97 25.82 5.91
CA ASP A 43 5.69 27.16 6.39
C ASP A 43 4.56 27.09 7.43
N VAL A 44 4.93 27.23 8.70
CA VAL A 44 4.01 27.18 9.85
C VAL A 44 3.07 28.38 9.94
N SER A 45 3.32 29.45 9.16
CA SER A 45 2.40 30.58 9.08
C SER A 45 1.17 30.27 8.23
N LYS A 46 1.24 29.26 7.35
CA LYS A 46 0.13 28.84 6.50
C LYS A 46 -0.86 27.95 7.25
N PRO A 47 -2.15 27.99 6.91
CA PRO A 47 -3.15 27.08 7.48
C PRO A 47 -2.77 25.61 7.27
N VAL A 48 -2.98 24.78 8.29
CA VAL A 48 -2.65 23.34 8.26
C VAL A 48 -3.38 22.58 7.15
N LEU A 49 -4.61 23.02 6.83
CA LEU A 49 -5.43 22.42 5.77
C LEU A 49 -5.24 23.09 4.39
N GLY A 50 -4.27 24.00 4.27
CA GLY A 50 -4.02 24.72 3.03
C GLY A 50 -5.11 25.73 2.67
N LYS A 51 -5.11 26.18 1.41
CA LYS A 51 -6.09 27.15 0.88
C LYS A 51 -7.47 26.52 0.64
N GLU A 52 -7.50 25.24 0.30
CA GLU A 52 -8.72 24.49 -0.06
C GLU A 52 -9.03 23.40 0.98
N PRO A 53 -9.46 23.77 2.20
CA PRO A 53 -9.57 22.84 3.32
C PRO A 53 -10.56 21.70 3.06
N ILE A 54 -11.67 21.97 2.37
CA ILE A 54 -12.70 20.96 2.07
C ILE A 54 -12.12 19.85 1.19
N ALA A 55 -11.34 20.20 0.16
CA ALA A 55 -10.72 19.22 -0.71
C ALA A 55 -9.75 18.32 0.06
N ILE A 56 -8.91 18.91 0.93
CA ILE A 56 -7.96 18.17 1.76
C ILE A 56 -8.67 17.23 2.74
N ILE A 57 -9.76 17.68 3.38
CA ILE A 57 -10.57 16.84 4.27
C ILE A 57 -11.17 15.64 3.51
N VAL A 58 -11.73 15.87 2.33
CA VAL A 58 -12.29 14.79 1.50
C VAL A 58 -11.20 13.81 1.07
N MET A 59 -10.04 14.29 0.62
CA MET A 59 -8.91 13.42 0.27
C MET A 59 -8.40 12.61 1.47
N ALA A 60 -8.33 13.22 2.67
CA ALA A 60 -7.97 12.52 3.89
C ALA A 60 -8.99 11.45 4.27
N ALA A 61 -10.30 11.73 4.14
CA ALA A 61 -11.35 10.75 4.38
C ALA A 61 -11.27 9.56 3.40
N ILE A 62 -11.00 9.83 2.12
CA ILE A 62 -10.78 8.79 1.10
C ILE A 62 -9.52 7.98 1.43
N ALA A 63 -8.42 8.63 1.80
CA ALA A 63 -7.18 7.96 2.18
C ALA A 63 -7.38 7.00 3.37
N ILE A 64 -8.03 7.46 4.45
CA ILE A 64 -8.34 6.62 5.61
C ILE A 64 -9.24 5.44 5.21
N SER A 65 -10.22 5.70 4.35
CA SER A 65 -11.12 4.66 3.82
C SER A 65 -10.35 3.64 2.97
N LEU A 66 -9.43 4.07 2.10
CA LEU A 66 -8.58 3.18 1.31
C LEU A 66 -7.71 2.30 2.19
N ILE A 67 -7.11 2.85 3.26
CA ILE A 67 -6.34 2.08 4.23
C ILE A 67 -7.22 1.01 4.89
N ALA A 68 -8.37 1.40 5.44
CA ALA A 68 -9.26 0.46 6.12
C ALA A 68 -9.76 -0.65 5.16
N VAL A 69 -10.23 -0.26 3.98
CA VAL A 69 -10.76 -1.19 2.98
C VAL A 69 -9.65 -2.07 2.42
N SER A 70 -8.40 -1.60 2.31
CA SER A 70 -7.30 -2.44 1.81
C SER A 70 -7.05 -3.66 2.69
N PHE A 71 -7.09 -3.49 4.02
CA PHE A 71 -6.98 -4.61 4.96
C PHE A 71 -8.18 -5.55 4.87
N VAL A 72 -9.40 -5.01 4.81
CA VAL A 72 -10.63 -5.80 4.72
C VAL A 72 -10.64 -6.63 3.44
N VAL A 73 -10.44 -6.00 2.29
CA VAL A 73 -10.43 -6.64 0.97
C VAL A 73 -9.32 -7.68 0.89
N ARG A 74 -8.10 -7.35 1.30
CA ARG A 74 -6.99 -8.31 1.32
C ARG A 74 -7.33 -9.52 2.18
N ASN A 75 -7.84 -9.32 3.39
CA ASN A 75 -8.12 -10.44 4.30
C ASN A 75 -9.22 -11.35 3.77
N GLN A 76 -10.28 -10.78 3.17
CA GLN A 76 -11.33 -11.55 2.51
C GLN A 76 -10.79 -12.34 1.31
N MET A 77 -9.94 -11.74 0.48
CA MET A 77 -9.33 -12.40 -0.66
C MET A 77 -8.34 -13.49 -0.23
N ILE A 78 -7.56 -13.28 0.83
CA ILE A 78 -6.68 -14.30 1.43
C ILE A 78 -7.51 -15.49 1.90
N ALA A 79 -8.62 -15.26 2.62
CA ALA A 79 -9.48 -16.34 3.09
C ALA A 79 -10.04 -17.16 1.91
N LYS A 80 -10.49 -16.50 0.83
CA LYS A 80 -10.93 -17.16 -0.40
C LYS A 80 -9.80 -17.93 -1.11
N ALA A 81 -8.58 -17.37 -1.12
CA ALA A 81 -7.42 -18.02 -1.71
C ALA A 81 -7.03 -19.29 -0.96
N ILE A 82 -7.06 -19.25 0.38
CA ILE A 82 -6.81 -20.41 1.24
C ILE A 82 -7.90 -21.47 1.04
N GLY A 83 -9.17 -21.08 1.05
CA GLY A 83 -10.30 -22.00 0.86
C GLY A 83 -10.34 -22.65 -0.52
N SER A 84 -9.80 -21.98 -1.54
CA SER A 84 -9.69 -22.53 -2.91
C SER A 84 -8.30 -23.06 -3.26
N LYS A 85 -7.39 -23.15 -2.28
CA LYS A 85 -6.04 -23.69 -2.43
C LYS A 85 -5.28 -23.15 -3.66
N SER A 86 -5.38 -21.83 -3.87
CA SER A 86 -4.73 -21.16 -5.01
C SER A 86 -3.78 -20.08 -4.54
N VAL A 87 -2.50 -20.31 -4.81
CA VAL A 87 -1.42 -19.35 -4.50
C VAL A 87 -1.51 -18.14 -5.44
N GLU A 88 -2.03 -18.30 -6.65
CA GLU A 88 -2.25 -17.21 -7.61
C GLU A 88 -3.30 -16.21 -7.07
N LYS A 89 -4.40 -16.72 -6.50
CA LYS A 89 -5.39 -15.89 -5.81
C LYS A 89 -4.80 -15.24 -4.56
N LEU A 90 -3.90 -15.94 -3.86
CA LEU A 90 -3.21 -15.39 -2.70
C LEU A 90 -2.32 -14.21 -3.12
N GLN A 91 -1.51 -14.37 -4.17
CA GLN A 91 -0.70 -13.30 -4.75
C GLN A 91 -1.56 -12.09 -5.13
N SER A 92 -2.68 -12.33 -5.81
CA SER A 92 -3.64 -11.29 -6.18
C SER A 92 -4.16 -10.53 -4.95
N ALA A 93 -4.51 -11.23 -3.87
CA ALA A 93 -4.98 -10.61 -2.62
C ALA A 93 -3.96 -9.62 -2.04
N TYR A 94 -2.68 -9.99 -2.04
CA TYR A 94 -1.61 -9.13 -1.55
C TYR A 94 -1.38 -7.93 -2.47
N VAL A 95 -1.33 -8.13 -3.78
CA VAL A 95 -1.17 -7.05 -4.76
C VAL A 95 -2.33 -6.06 -4.66
N THR A 96 -3.57 -6.52 -4.59
CA THR A 96 -4.75 -5.66 -4.45
C THR A 96 -4.70 -4.80 -3.19
N GLY A 97 -4.41 -5.41 -2.04
CA GLY A 97 -4.30 -4.64 -0.79
C GLY A 97 -3.17 -3.59 -0.83
N MET A 98 -2.02 -3.93 -1.40
CA MET A 98 -0.92 -2.99 -1.55
C MET A 98 -1.21 -1.89 -2.58
N ALA A 99 -1.90 -2.18 -3.68
CA ALA A 99 -2.28 -1.19 -4.69
C ALA A 99 -3.27 -0.15 -4.13
N MET A 100 -4.18 -0.57 -3.25
CA MET A 100 -5.07 0.35 -2.54
C MET A 100 -4.29 1.27 -1.58
N ALA A 101 -3.29 0.73 -0.91
CA ALA A 101 -2.39 1.49 -0.06
C ALA A 101 -1.51 2.47 -0.86
N ASP A 102 -1.03 2.07 -2.04
CA ASP A 102 -0.31 2.94 -2.99
C ASP A 102 -1.18 4.13 -3.45
N GLY A 103 -2.49 3.90 -3.61
CA GLY A 103 -3.48 4.94 -3.90
C GLY A 103 -3.53 6.06 -2.86
N VAL A 104 -3.20 5.80 -1.59
CA VAL A 104 -3.11 6.83 -0.54
C VAL A 104 -2.01 7.83 -0.87
N SER A 105 -0.86 7.34 -1.31
CA SER A 105 0.29 8.18 -1.63
C SER A 105 0.08 8.97 -2.91
N LEU A 106 -0.62 8.39 -3.88
CA LEU A 106 -1.09 9.10 -5.08
C LEU A 106 -2.06 10.24 -4.75
N LEU A 107 -2.95 10.06 -3.77
CA LEU A 107 -3.77 11.18 -3.26
C LEU A 107 -2.90 12.28 -2.66
N GLY A 108 -1.84 11.93 -1.94
CA GLY A 108 -0.83 12.89 -1.47
C GLY A 108 -0.24 13.70 -2.62
N LEU A 109 0.31 13.03 -3.63
CA LEU A 109 0.85 13.72 -4.81
C LEU A 109 -0.20 14.58 -5.50
N GLY A 110 -1.44 14.12 -5.62
CA GLY A 110 -2.56 14.92 -6.12
C GLY A 110 -2.77 16.19 -5.28
N ALA A 111 -2.73 16.09 -3.96
CA ALA A 111 -2.85 17.24 -3.07
C ALA A 111 -1.70 18.24 -3.25
N ALA A 112 -0.47 17.75 -3.47
CA ALA A 112 0.69 18.57 -3.76
C ALA A 112 0.55 19.32 -5.10
N PHE A 113 0.14 18.62 -6.16
CA PHE A 113 0.11 19.19 -7.51
C PHE A 113 -1.08 20.10 -7.76
N VAL A 114 -2.25 19.76 -7.23
CA VAL A 114 -3.50 20.46 -7.53
C VAL A 114 -3.76 21.58 -6.54
N PHE A 115 -3.43 21.39 -5.26
CA PHE A 115 -3.79 22.33 -4.18
C PHE A 115 -2.57 22.97 -3.50
N ASP A 116 -1.35 22.72 -3.99
CA ASP A 116 -0.09 23.15 -3.36
C ASP A 116 -0.03 22.79 -1.86
N TYR A 117 -0.50 21.58 -1.52
CA TYR A 117 -0.61 21.15 -0.14
C TYR A 117 0.75 20.72 0.44
N GLN A 118 1.30 21.53 1.35
CA GLN A 118 2.64 21.32 1.93
C GLN A 118 2.78 20.04 2.78
N TYR A 119 1.69 19.48 3.32
CA TYR A 119 1.74 18.26 4.13
C TYR A 119 1.43 16.98 3.34
N PHE A 120 1.55 17.02 2.00
CA PHE A 120 1.29 15.86 1.14
C PHE A 120 2.13 14.63 1.51
N LEU A 121 3.33 14.82 2.06
CA LEU A 121 4.21 13.74 2.49
C LEU A 121 3.58 12.86 3.57
N VAL A 122 2.63 13.38 4.36
CA VAL A 122 1.87 12.57 5.33
C VAL A 122 1.14 11.42 4.62
N PHE A 123 0.52 11.68 3.47
CA PHE A 123 -0.14 10.64 2.68
C PHE A 123 0.87 9.63 2.12
N VAL A 124 2.05 10.07 1.68
CA VAL A 124 3.11 9.18 1.21
C VAL A 124 3.58 8.25 2.33
N VAL A 125 3.83 8.81 3.52
CA VAL A 125 4.21 8.02 4.71
C VAL A 125 3.11 7.04 5.11
N LEU A 126 1.84 7.46 5.11
CA LEU A 126 0.72 6.58 5.45
C LEU A 126 0.56 5.43 4.45
N GLY A 127 0.69 5.70 3.15
CA GLY A 127 0.68 4.64 2.13
C GLY A 127 1.86 3.68 2.30
N ALA A 128 3.08 4.19 2.53
CA ALA A 128 4.26 3.37 2.79
C ALA A 128 4.11 2.48 4.03
N LEU A 129 3.64 3.04 5.14
CA LEU A 129 3.36 2.28 6.36
C LEU A 129 2.29 1.21 6.11
N THR A 130 1.26 1.54 5.36
CA THR A 130 0.19 0.59 5.02
C THR A 130 0.73 -0.56 4.16
N ILE A 131 1.52 -0.28 3.11
CA ILE A 131 2.18 -1.31 2.29
C ILE A 131 3.12 -2.16 3.14
N PHE A 132 3.89 -1.55 4.04
CA PHE A 132 4.76 -2.27 4.96
C PHE A 132 3.95 -3.27 5.81
N LEU A 133 2.81 -2.86 6.36
CA LEU A 133 1.90 -3.73 7.12
C LEU A 133 1.22 -4.83 6.28
N HIS A 134 1.19 -4.68 4.95
CA HIS A 134 0.68 -5.69 4.02
C HIS A 134 1.67 -6.82 3.73
N ARG A 135 2.85 -6.85 4.38
CA ARG A 135 3.92 -7.85 4.20
C ARG A 135 3.40 -9.30 4.02
N PRO A 136 3.89 -10.04 3.00
CA PRO A 136 3.63 -11.47 2.82
C PRO A 136 4.01 -12.32 4.03
N LYS A 137 3.13 -13.27 4.39
CA LYS A 137 3.34 -14.21 5.51
C LYS A 137 3.47 -15.63 4.98
N MET A 138 4.53 -16.33 5.41
CA MET A 138 4.76 -17.73 5.03
C MET A 138 3.58 -18.64 5.42
N SER A 139 2.96 -18.40 6.57
CA SER A 139 1.79 -19.12 7.06
C SER A 139 0.63 -19.15 6.04
N ASN A 140 0.41 -18.05 5.32
CA ASN A 140 -0.68 -17.96 4.35
C ASN A 140 -0.39 -18.78 3.09
N ILE A 141 0.88 -18.89 2.70
CA ILE A 141 1.30 -19.70 1.54
C ILE A 141 1.20 -21.18 1.88
N VAL A 142 1.69 -21.58 3.06
CA VAL A 142 1.54 -22.94 3.58
C VAL A 142 0.05 -23.33 3.62
N ALA A 143 -0.81 -22.49 4.20
CA ALA A 143 -2.25 -22.75 4.29
C ALA A 143 -2.95 -22.83 2.91
N ALA A 144 -2.49 -22.05 1.93
CA ALA A 144 -3.00 -22.08 0.57
C ALA A 144 -2.44 -23.23 -0.30
N THR A 145 -1.39 -23.92 0.17
CA THR A 145 -0.71 -24.99 -0.59
C THR A 145 -1.02 -26.38 -0.07
N PHE A 146 -1.11 -26.58 1.25
CA PHE A 146 -1.33 -27.92 1.83
C PHE A 146 -2.81 -28.22 2.14
N GLU A 147 -3.20 -29.48 1.98
CA GLU A 147 -4.39 -30.04 2.63
C GLU A 147 -4.09 -30.27 4.12
N ASP A 148 -5.04 -29.92 4.99
CA ASP A 148 -5.02 -30.45 6.35
C ASP A 148 -5.18 -31.96 6.22
N LYS A 149 -4.09 -32.71 6.44
CA LYS A 149 -4.18 -34.15 6.65
C LYS A 149 -4.85 -34.36 8.00
N ILE A 150 -6.19 -34.41 8.00
CA ILE A 150 -6.97 -34.97 9.10
C ILE A 150 -6.99 -36.48 8.92
#